data_AF-A0A8P4JZZ7-F1
#
_entry.id   AF-A0A8P4JZZ7-F1
#
_cell.length_a   1.000
_cell.length_b   1.000
_cell.length_c   1.000
_cell.angle_alpha   90.00
_cell.angle_beta   90.00
_cell.angle_gamma   90.00
#
_symmetry.space_group_name_H-M   'P 1'
#
loop_
_entity.id
_entity.type
_entity.pdbx_description
1 polymer ?
#
loop_
_entity_poly.entity_id
_entity_poly.type
_entity_poly.pdbx_seq_one_letter_code
_entity_poly.pdbx_strand_id
1 'polypeptide(L)'
;MARMEQAIKNIVDMFVEYADDDGNLSKEALKKLFEKEIEDPDVKAKLCTGNFDKVMKRMDRNRDGDYNFKEFCCCVGFISKCCYKKKTGKGRTKLGRQTVQSLTIN
;
A
#
# COMPACT_ATOMS: atom_id res chain seq x y z
N MET A 1 2.27 -14.46 -21.60
CA MET A 1 1.28 -13.47 -21.10
C MET A 1 1.92 -12.09 -21.16
N ALA A 2 1.20 -11.05 -21.59
CA ALA A 2 1.77 -9.70 -21.65
C ALA A 2 2.12 -9.19 -20.24
N ARG A 3 3.08 -8.26 -20.12
CA ARG A 3 3.55 -7.79 -18.81
C ARG A 3 2.44 -7.21 -17.93
N MET A 4 1.50 -6.50 -18.54
CA MET A 4 0.35 -5.92 -17.82
C MET A 4 -0.63 -7.00 -17.36
N GLU A 5 -0.95 -7.96 -18.23
CA GLU A 5 -1.81 -9.10 -17.89
C GLU A 5 -1.22 -9.92 -16.73
N GLN A 6 0.08 -10.17 -16.76
CA GLN A 6 0.75 -10.88 -15.67
C GLN A 6 0.69 -10.10 -14.34
N ALA A 7 0.88 -8.78 -14.38
CA ALA A 7 0.78 -7.95 -13.19
C ALA A 7 -0.65 -7.94 -12.61
N ILE A 8 -1.66 -7.83 -13.48
CA ILE A 8 -3.07 -7.91 -13.07
C ILE A 8 -3.37 -9.28 -12.48
N LYS A 9 -2.94 -10.36 -13.13
CA LYS A 9 -3.11 -11.73 -12.64
C LYS A 9 -2.51 -11.89 -11.24
N ASN A 10 -1.27 -11.44 -11.03
CA ASN A 10 -0.64 -11.53 -9.72
C ASN A 10 -1.41 -10.73 -8.64
N ILE A 11 -1.94 -9.55 -8.98
CA ILE A 11 -2.76 -8.77 -8.04
C ILE A 11 -4.04 -9.51 -7.65
N VAL A 12 -4.69 -10.16 -8.61
CA VAL A 12 -5.90 -10.97 -8.37
C VAL A 12 -5.56 -12.21 -7.54
N ASP A 13 -4.52 -12.96 -7.92
CA ASP A 13 -4.09 -14.18 -7.23
C ASP A 13 -3.74 -13.89 -5.76
N MET A 14 -2.99 -12.80 -5.50
CA MET A 14 -2.69 -12.35 -4.13
C MET A 14 -3.94 -11.97 -3.34
N PHE A 15 -4.98 -11.42 -3.97
CA PHE A 15 -6.20 -11.09 -3.24
C PHE A 15 -6.99 -12.35 -2.90
N VAL A 16 -7.18 -13.24 -3.88
CA VAL A 16 -7.94 -14.48 -3.72
C VAL A 16 -7.29 -15.43 -2.71
N GLU A 17 -5.96 -15.46 -2.62
CA GLU A 17 -5.24 -16.29 -1.64
C GLU A 17 -5.57 -15.91 -0.17
N TYR A 18 -5.92 -14.64 0.09
CA TYR A 18 -6.13 -14.13 1.44
C TYR A 18 -7.58 -13.79 1.76
N ALA A 19 -8.45 -13.70 0.75
CA ALA A 19 -9.86 -13.38 0.93
C ALA A 19 -10.60 -14.53 1.62
N ASP A 20 -11.63 -14.17 2.37
CA ASP A 20 -12.59 -15.11 2.94
C ASP A 20 -13.61 -15.58 1.89
N ASP A 21 -14.53 -16.46 2.32
CA ASP A 21 -15.59 -17.02 1.47
C ASP A 21 -16.57 -15.94 0.95
N ASP A 22 -16.65 -14.78 1.61
CA ASP A 22 -17.46 -13.62 1.21
C ASP A 22 -16.73 -12.71 0.21
N GLY A 23 -15.47 -13.02 -0.13
CA GLY A 23 -14.66 -12.28 -1.09
C GLY A 23 -14.06 -10.99 -0.51
N ASN A 24 -13.88 -10.92 0.80
CA ASN A 24 -13.28 -9.78 1.49
C ASN A 24 -11.99 -10.18 2.23
N LEU A 25 -11.14 -9.20 2.48
CA LEU A 25 -10.00 -9.37 3.38
C LEU A 25 -10.38 -8.82 4.75
N SER A 26 -10.12 -9.61 5.80
CA SER A 26 -10.11 -9.06 7.15
C SER A 26 -8.88 -8.18 7.36
N LYS A 27 -8.92 -7.34 8.40
CA LYS A 27 -7.76 -6.55 8.85
C LYS A 27 -6.50 -7.41 9.04
N GLU A 28 -6.66 -8.60 9.59
CA GLU A 28 -5.54 -9.51 9.84
C GLU A 28 -5.00 -10.13 8.55
N ALA A 29 -5.88 -10.54 7.64
CA ALA A 29 -5.49 -11.08 6.35
C ALA A 29 -4.71 -10.04 5.52
N LEU A 30 -5.20 -8.80 5.48
CA LEU A 30 -4.52 -7.69 4.80
C LEU A 30 -3.14 -7.40 5.39
N LYS A 31 -2.99 -7.49 6.71
CA LYS A 31 -1.70 -7.33 7.39
C LYS A 31 -0.71 -8.43 6.99
N LYS A 32 -1.16 -9.69 7.02
CA LYS A 32 -0.35 -10.85 6.61
C LYS A 32 0.09 -10.73 5.14
N LEU A 33 -0.81 -10.31 4.26
CA LEU A 33 -0.51 -10.06 2.85
C LEU A 33 0.63 -9.06 2.70
N PHE A 34 0.56 -7.90 3.37
CA PHE A 34 1.65 -6.91 3.27
C PHE A 34 2.96 -7.35 3.91
N GLU A 35 2.92 -8.14 4.98
CA GLU A 35 4.13 -8.67 5.60
C GLU A 35 4.89 -9.64 4.68
N LYS A 36 4.16 -10.44 3.89
CA LYS A 36 4.69 -11.42 2.94
C LYS A 36 5.08 -10.81 1.59
N GLU A 37 4.19 -10.03 0.97
CA GLU A 37 4.32 -9.63 -0.44
C GLU A 37 5.12 -8.33 -0.66
N ILE A 38 5.32 -7.54 0.39
CA ILE A 38 6.18 -6.34 0.32
C ILE A 38 7.53 -6.74 0.87
N GLU A 39 8.62 -6.53 0.14
CA GLU A 39 9.97 -6.78 0.66
C GLU A 39 10.73 -5.48 0.97
N ASP A 40 10.38 -4.38 0.30
CA ASP A 40 11.06 -3.10 0.45
C ASP A 40 10.87 -2.55 1.88
N PRO A 41 11.95 -2.37 2.65
CA PRO A 41 11.86 -1.96 4.05
C PRO A 41 11.31 -0.54 4.22
N ASP A 42 11.46 0.36 3.24
CA ASP A 42 10.87 1.70 3.31
C ASP A 42 9.36 1.66 3.06
N VAL A 43 8.91 0.75 2.19
CA VAL A 43 7.48 0.52 1.93
C VAL A 43 6.84 -0.17 3.14
N LYS A 44 7.49 -1.21 3.68
CA LYS A 44 7.10 -1.83 4.95
C LYS A 44 7.04 -0.80 6.06
N ALA A 45 8.07 0.02 6.25
CA ALA A 45 8.07 1.04 7.29
C ALA A 45 6.91 2.02 7.13
N LYS A 46 6.61 2.50 5.92
CA LYS A 46 5.47 3.41 5.69
C LYS A 46 4.11 2.79 5.98
N LEU A 47 3.97 1.48 5.78
CA LEU A 47 2.75 0.75 6.09
C LEU A 47 2.69 0.37 7.58
N CYS A 48 3.79 -0.05 8.19
CA CYS A 48 3.85 -0.62 9.54
C CYS A 48 4.15 0.38 10.68
N THR A 49 4.75 1.56 10.42
CA THR A 49 5.14 2.50 11.48
C THR A 49 3.95 3.33 11.98
N GLY A 50 3.21 2.83 12.97
CA GLY A 50 2.24 3.56 13.80
C GLY A 50 1.01 4.16 13.10
N ASN A 51 1.01 4.19 11.76
CA ASN A 51 -0.03 4.71 10.90
C ASN A 51 -0.75 3.59 10.14
N PHE A 52 -0.42 2.31 10.39
CA PHE A 52 -1.11 1.19 9.74
C PHE A 52 -2.62 1.29 9.95
N ASP A 53 -3.05 1.56 11.18
CA ASP A 53 -4.48 1.79 11.50
C ASP A 53 -5.07 3.00 10.78
N LYS A 54 -4.29 4.07 10.55
CA LYS A 54 -4.76 5.24 9.80
C LYS A 54 -4.81 4.98 8.29
N VAL A 55 -3.88 4.17 7.77
CA VAL A 55 -3.84 3.72 6.38
C VAL A 55 -5.02 2.79 6.13
N MET A 56 -5.22 1.81 7.00
CA MET A 56 -6.37 0.89 7.03
C MET A 56 -7.70 1.64 7.09
N LYS A 57 -7.87 2.57 8.04
CA LYS A 57 -9.08 3.41 8.10
C LYS A 57 -9.31 4.30 6.88
N ARG A 58 -8.27 4.59 6.10
CA ARG A 58 -8.40 5.34 4.82
C ARG A 58 -8.71 4.41 3.64
N MET A 59 -8.37 3.13 3.77
CA MET A 59 -8.62 2.10 2.76
C MET A 59 -10.04 1.57 2.87
N ASP A 60 -10.52 1.33 4.09
CA ASP A 60 -11.89 0.98 4.44
C ASP A 60 -12.81 2.20 4.25
N ARG A 61 -13.35 2.36 3.03
CA ARG A 61 -14.13 3.55 2.65
C ARG A 61 -15.59 3.43 3.03
N ASN A 62 -16.13 2.23 2.91
CA ASN A 62 -17.49 1.87 3.33
C ASN A 62 -17.60 1.73 4.86
N ARG A 63 -16.48 1.59 5.60
CA ARG A 63 -16.43 1.46 7.05
C ARG A 63 -17.12 0.19 7.54
N ASP A 64 -17.07 -0.88 6.77
CA ASP A 64 -17.61 -2.18 7.16
C ASP A 64 -16.62 -3.00 8.00
N GLY A 65 -15.35 -2.58 8.05
CA GLY A 65 -14.29 -3.25 8.82
C GLY A 65 -13.54 -4.31 8.02
N ASP A 66 -13.99 -4.59 6.80
CA ASP A 66 -13.38 -5.52 5.86
C ASP A 66 -12.87 -4.76 4.62
N TYR A 67 -12.19 -5.46 3.72
CA TYR A 67 -11.63 -4.85 2.52
C TYR A 67 -11.98 -5.68 1.29
N ASN A 68 -12.90 -5.18 0.49
CA ASN A 68 -13.22 -5.78 -0.81
C ASN A 68 -12.10 -5.52 -1.83
N PHE A 69 -12.18 -6.18 -2.99
CA PHE A 69 -11.16 -6.08 -4.03
C PHE A 69 -10.93 -4.65 -4.53
N LYS A 70 -11.97 -3.80 -4.57
CA LYS A 70 -11.86 -2.41 -5.02
C LYS A 70 -11.05 -1.57 -4.05
N GLU A 71 -11.24 -1.76 -2.75
CA GLU A 71 -10.48 -1.07 -1.69
C GLU A 71 -9.03 -1.54 -1.67
N PHE A 72 -8.80 -2.84 -1.84
CA PHE A 72 -7.47 -3.40 -2.05
C PHE A 72 -6.76 -2.78 -3.26
N CYS A 73 -7.41 -2.70 -4.42
CA CYS A 73 -6.85 -2.07 -5.62
C CYS A 73 -6.49 -0.60 -5.42
N CYS A 74 -7.31 0.14 -4.66
CA CYS A 74 -6.99 1.53 -4.30
C CYS A 74 -5.70 1.62 -3.49
N CYS A 75 -5.45 0.67 -2.60
CA CYS A 75 -4.20 0.59 -1.84
C CYS A 75 -3.01 0.24 -2.72
N VAL A 76 -3.13 -0.77 -3.58
CA VAL A 76 -2.09 -1.12 -4.56
C VAL A 76 -1.71 0.10 -5.41
N GLY A 77 -2.69 0.90 -5.83
CA GLY A 77 -2.45 2.17 -6.53
C GLY A 77 -1.71 3.21 -5.68
N PHE A 78 -2.04 3.32 -4.38
CA PHE A 78 -1.32 4.20 -3.45
C PHE A 78 0.14 3.79 -3.27
N ILE A 79 0.40 2.49 -3.07
CA ILE A 79 1.75 1.94 -2.94
C ILE A 79 2.52 2.16 -4.24
N SER A 80 1.90 1.87 -5.39
CA SER A 80 2.48 2.11 -6.72
C SER A 80 2.91 3.56 -6.92
N LYS A 81 2.08 4.52 -6.47
CA LYS A 81 2.43 5.95 -6.49
C LYS A 81 3.62 6.25 -5.58
N CYS A 82 3.72 5.63 -4.42
CA CYS A 82 4.88 5.75 -3.51
C CYS A 82 6.15 5.18 -4.13
N CYS A 83 6.09 4.00 -4.75
CA CYS A 83 7.20 3.37 -5.46
C CYS A 83 7.66 4.22 -6.65
N TYR A 84 6.72 4.75 -7.44
CA TYR A 84 7.03 5.66 -8.55
C TYR A 84 7.75 6.92 -8.07
N LYS A 85 7.27 7.55 -6.98
CA LYS A 85 7.92 8.71 -6.37
C LYS A 85 9.34 8.39 -5.89
N LYS A 86 9.55 7.23 -5.25
CA LYS A 86 10.88 6.76 -4.81
C LYS A 86 11.81 6.54 -6.00
N LYS A 87 11.32 5.89 -7.06
CA LYS A 87 12.11 5.56 -8.26
C LYS A 87 12.47 6.78 -9.12
N THR A 88 11.60 7.78 -9.21
CA THR A 88 11.76 8.89 -10.16
C THR A 88 12.07 10.24 -9.53
N GLY A 89 11.86 10.38 -8.21
CA GLY A 89 11.91 11.68 -7.52
C GLY A 89 10.81 12.67 -7.94
N LYS A 90 9.96 12.32 -8.92
CA LYS A 90 8.89 13.17 -9.46
C LYS A 90 7.63 13.01 -8.61
N GLY A 91 6.98 14.13 -8.25
CA GLY A 91 5.75 14.13 -7.43
C GLY A 91 5.89 14.71 -6.02
N ARG A 92 6.90 15.56 -5.76
CA ARG A 92 6.96 16.45 -4.59
C ARG A 92 5.83 17.48 -4.68
N THR A 93 4.74 17.27 -3.92
CA THR A 93 3.82 18.36 -3.58
C THR A 93 4.51 19.26 -2.56
N LYS A 94 4.32 20.58 -2.66
CA LYS A 94 5.05 21.65 -1.95
C LYS A 94 5.07 21.59 -0.40
N LEU A 95 4.44 20.59 0.23
CA LEU A 95 4.37 20.43 1.70
C LEU A 95 5.60 19.77 2.36
N GLY A 96 6.62 19.35 1.59
CA GLY A 96 7.81 18.68 2.12
C GLY A 96 9.05 19.58 2.26
N ARG A 97 8.89 20.91 2.26
CA ARG A 97 10.04 21.84 2.24
C ARG A 97 10.69 22.10 3.61
N GLN A 98 10.16 21.57 4.71
CA GLN A 98 10.59 21.97 6.05
C GLN A 98 11.41 20.97 6.87
N THR A 99 11.75 19.78 6.37
CA THR A 99 12.46 18.79 7.24
C THR A 99 13.81 18.30 6.71
N VAL A 100 14.33 18.88 5.62
CA VAL A 100 15.66 18.53 5.09
C VAL A 100 16.68 19.67 5.13
N GLN A 101 16.33 20.83 5.68
CA GLN A 101 17.29 21.93 5.87
C GLN A 101 17.99 21.93 7.25
N SER A 102 17.63 21.04 8.18
CA SER A 102 18.23 21.03 9.54
C SER A 102 19.32 19.97 9.76
N LEU A 103 19.80 19.27 8.72
CA LEU A 103 20.93 18.33 8.82
C LEU A 103 22.17 18.78 8.04
N THR A 104 22.25 20.06 7.70
CA THR A 104 23.51 20.65 7.20
C THR A 104 23.73 21.97 7.89
N ILE A 105 24.14 21.91 9.15
CA ILE A 105 24.94 22.97 9.77
C ILE A 105 26.10 22.26 10.47
N ASN A 106 27.29 22.78 10.15
CA ASN A 106 28.62 22.40 10.57
C ASN A 106 28.80 22.28 12.09
#